data_AF-A0A0P4UUV2-F1
#
_entry.id   AF-A0A0P4UUV2-F1
#
_cell.length_a   1.000
_cell.length_b   1.000
_cell.length_c   1.000
_cell.angle_alpha   90.00
_cell.angle_beta   90.00
_cell.angle_gamma   90.00
#
_symmetry.space_group_name_H-M   'P 1'
#
loop_
_entity.id
_entity.type
_entity.pdbx_description
1 polymer ?
#
loop_
_entity_poly.entity_id
_entity_poly.type
_entity_poly.pdbx_seq_one_letter_code
_entity_poly.pdbx_strand_id
1 'polypeptide(L)'
;MAEVHRDRGEKRLLYESLGVKEYWIIDVQNASIWAFAIADRGSRRIDQSLVLPGLEIALLEEAFRRSREMNHGKVSAWLMSQFQSGLED
;
A
#
# COMPACT_ATOMS: atom_id res chain seq x y z
N MET A 1 -9.31 -8.31 18.23
CA MET A 1 -8.57 -7.10 18.68
C MET A 1 -7.07 -7.32 18.93
N ALA A 2 -6.57 -8.55 19.10
CA ALA A 2 -5.16 -8.83 19.42
C ALA A 2 -4.22 -8.95 18.19
N GLU A 3 -4.73 -8.86 16.96
CA GLU A 3 -3.98 -9.23 15.75
C GLU A 3 -3.22 -8.05 15.12
N VAL A 4 -3.81 -6.84 15.14
CA VAL A 4 -3.22 -5.62 14.58
C VAL A 4 -2.00 -5.14 15.38
N HIS A 5 -1.96 -5.39 16.69
CA HIS A 5 -0.85 -4.97 17.53
C HIS A 5 0.41 -5.83 17.33
N ARG A 6 0.24 -7.10 16.92
CA ARG A 6 1.38 -8.03 16.76
C ARG A 6 2.11 -7.86 15.43
N ASP A 7 1.40 -7.49 14.37
CA ASP A 7 2.02 -7.07 13.09
C ASP A 7 2.84 -5.77 13.25
N ARG A 8 2.57 -4.97 14.28
CA ARG A 8 3.26 -3.71 14.53
C ARG A 8 4.66 -3.83 15.14
N GLY A 9 5.04 -5.00 15.67
CA GLY A 9 6.27 -5.17 16.47
C GLY A 9 7.16 -6.33 16.03
N GLU A 10 6.68 -7.57 16.14
CA GLU A 10 7.56 -8.75 16.07
C GLU A 10 7.88 -9.20 14.63
N LYS A 11 6.97 -9.03 13.67
CA LYS A 11 7.22 -9.42 12.27
C LYS A 11 8.12 -8.43 11.51
N ARG A 12 8.21 -7.18 11.96
CA ARG A 12 9.01 -6.13 11.29
C ARG A 12 10.50 -6.49 11.26
N LEU A 13 11.02 -7.11 12.32
CA LEU A 13 12.41 -7.58 12.41
C LEU A 13 12.71 -8.77 11.47
N LEU A 14 11.72 -9.62 11.18
CA LEU A 14 11.92 -10.76 10.27
C LEU A 14 12.04 -10.29 8.81
N TYR A 15 11.22 -9.34 8.39
CA TYR A 15 11.26 -8.82 7.01
C TYR A 15 12.48 -7.93 6.74
N GLU A 16 13.02 -7.25 7.75
CA GLU A 16 14.29 -6.52 7.65
C GLU A 16 15.48 -7.45 7.31
N SER A 17 15.45 -8.71 7.76
CA SER A 17 16.49 -9.70 7.42
C SER A 17 16.37 -10.31 6.02
N LEU A 18 15.22 -10.14 5.36
CA LEU A 18 14.91 -10.75 4.05
C LEU A 18 15.24 -9.85 2.86
N GLY A 19 15.70 -8.62 3.09
CA GLY A 19 16.11 -7.69 2.03
C GLY A 19 14.96 -7.19 1.14
N VAL A 20 13.72 -7.19 1.64
CA VAL A 20 12.58 -6.63 0.90
C VAL A 20 12.70 -5.10 0.84
N LYS A 21 12.51 -4.51 -0.34
CA LYS A 21 12.64 -3.06 -0.55
C LYS A 21 11.48 -2.26 0.06
N GLU A 22 10.30 -2.87 0.11
CA GLU A 22 9.05 -2.25 0.56
C GLU A 22 8.20 -3.23 1.36
N TYR A 23 7.49 -2.70 2.36
CA TYR A 23 6.55 -3.44 3.21
C TYR A 23 5.29 -2.62 3.47
N TRP A 24 4.12 -3.19 3.18
CA TRP A 24 2.84 -2.50 3.32
C TRP A 24 1.95 -3.21 4.34
N ILE A 25 1.34 -2.42 5.21
CA ILE A 25 0.31 -2.87 6.15
C ILE A 25 -1.03 -2.32 5.62
N ILE A 26 -1.99 -3.19 5.39
CA ILE A 26 -3.32 -2.82 4.87
C ILE A 26 -4.36 -3.01 5.98
N ASP A 27 -5.01 -1.93 6.39
CA ASP A 27 -6.23 -1.98 7.19
C ASP A 27 -7.44 -2.05 6.26
N VAL A 28 -7.94 -3.27 6.07
CA VAL A 28 -9.08 -3.54 5.20
C VAL A 28 -10.36 -2.89 5.71
N GLN A 29 -10.49 -2.65 7.02
CA GLN A 29 -11.70 -2.06 7.62
C GLN A 29 -11.76 -0.56 7.45
N ASN A 30 -10.62 0.12 7.56
CA ASN A 30 -10.53 1.57 7.36
C ASN A 30 -10.14 1.98 5.93
N ALA A 31 -9.82 1.01 5.05
CA ALA A 31 -9.29 1.26 3.71
C ALA A 31 -8.06 2.17 3.74
N SER A 32 -7.16 1.92 4.69
CA SER A 32 -5.93 2.67 4.88
C SER A 32 -4.71 1.78 4.70
N ILE A 33 -3.63 2.34 4.17
CA ILE A 33 -2.39 1.63 3.88
C ILE A 33 -1.23 2.37 4.54
N TRP A 34 -0.41 1.64 5.28
CA TRP A 34 0.88 2.13 5.75
C TRP A 34 1.99 1.44 4.97
N ALA A 35 2.56 2.16 4.01
CA ALA A 35 3.68 1.71 3.22
C ALA A 35 5.01 2.18 3.84
N PHE A 36 5.99 1.29 3.87
CA PHE A 36 7.32 1.56 4.40
C PHE A 36 8.40 1.10 3.42
N ALA A 37 9.35 1.98 3.12
CA ALA A 37 10.63 1.59 2.53
C ALA A 37 11.53 1.02 3.62
N ILE A 38 12.20 -0.09 3.36
CA ILE A 38 13.19 -0.69 4.27
C ILE A 38 14.60 -0.39 3.74
N ALA A 39 15.44 0.23 4.57
CA ALA A 39 16.83 0.54 4.24
C ALA A 39 17.69 0.59 5.51
N ASP A 40 18.94 0.12 5.42
CA ASP A 40 19.98 0.31 6.44
C ASP A 40 19.56 0.00 7.90
N ARG A 41 18.85 -1.12 8.10
CA ARG A 41 18.30 -1.58 9.41
C ARG A 41 17.23 -0.65 10.01
N GLY A 42 16.58 0.14 9.17
CA GLY A 42 15.44 0.95 9.54
C GLY A 42 14.37 0.92 8.48
N SER A 43 13.29 1.66 8.73
CA SER A 43 12.20 1.79 7.79
C SER A 43 11.57 3.18 7.85
N ARG A 44 11.26 3.72 6.67
CA ARG A 44 10.69 5.06 6.48
C ARG A 44 9.31 4.94 5.86
N ARG A 45 8.34 5.67 6.39
CA ARG A 45 7.02 5.75 5.75
C ARG A 45 7.13 6.44 4.39
N ILE A 46 6.41 5.90 3.41
CA ILE A 46 6.38 6.40 2.04
C ILE A 46 4.93 6.57 1.60
N ASP A 47 4.70 7.57 0.76
CA ASP A 47 3.39 7.89 0.19
C ASP A 47 3.28 7.46 -1.28
N GLN A 48 4.41 7.11 -1.90
CA GLN A 48 4.52 6.56 -3.26
C GLN A 48 5.37 5.28 -3.24
N SER A 49 4.99 4.28 -4.05
CA SER A 49 5.72 3.03 -4.14
C SER A 49 7.10 3.18 -4.79
N LEU A 50 8.09 2.50 -4.23
CA LEU A 50 9.44 2.37 -4.78
C LEU A 50 9.58 1.17 -5.72
N VAL A 51 8.73 0.15 -5.58
CA VAL A 51 8.70 -1.04 -6.45
C VAL A 51 7.77 -0.88 -7.65
N LEU A 52 6.78 0.00 -7.55
CA LEU A 52 5.85 0.36 -8.63
C LEU A 52 5.91 1.89 -8.84
N PRO A 53 6.88 2.39 -9.64
CA PRO A 53 7.03 3.82 -9.86
C PRO A 53 5.74 4.48 -10.38
N GLY A 54 5.41 5.65 -9.84
CA GLY A 54 4.18 6.38 -10.17
C GLY A 54 2.93 5.92 -9.41
N LEU A 55 3.02 4.88 -8.59
CA LEU A 55 1.89 4.43 -7.77
C LEU A 55 1.84 5.17 -6.44
N GLU A 56 0.93 6.14 -6.35
CA GLU A 56 0.57 6.78 -5.08
C GLU A 56 -0.21 5.80 -4.18
N ILE A 57 0.18 5.69 -2.91
CA ILE A 57 -0.49 4.83 -1.93
C ILE A 57 -1.93 5.32 -1.68
N ALA A 58 -2.15 6.63 -1.71
CA ALA A 58 -3.48 7.24 -1.61
C ALA A 58 -4.44 6.80 -2.73
N LEU A 59 -3.91 6.48 -3.92
CA LEU A 59 -4.72 5.97 -5.03
C LEU A 59 -5.26 4.56 -4.73
N LEU A 60 -4.45 3.72 -4.09
CA LEU A 60 -4.88 2.38 -3.66
C LEU A 60 -5.91 2.45 -2.53
N GLU A 61 -5.74 3.36 -1.56
CA GLU A 61 -6.75 3.60 -0.53
C GLU A 61 -8.10 4.01 -1.14
N GLU A 62 -8.09 4.88 -2.15
CA GLU A 62 -9.29 5.27 -2.88
C GLU A 62 -9.90 4.10 -3.66
N ALA A 63 -9.08 3.24 -4.27
CA ALA A 63 -9.56 2.01 -4.92
C ALA A 63 -10.27 1.08 -3.91
N PHE A 64 -9.72 0.93 -2.70
CA PHE A 64 -10.34 0.15 -1.64
C PHE A 64 -11.66 0.76 -1.16
N ARG A 65 -11.73 2.08 -0.99
CA ARG A 65 -13.00 2.77 -0.68
C ARG A 65 -14.05 2.50 -1.76
N ARG A 66 -13.70 2.69 -3.04
CA ARG A 66 -14.62 2.47 -4.18
C ARG A 66 -15.09 1.03 -4.30
N SER A 67 -14.25 0.05 -3.97
CA SER A 67 -14.63 -1.38 -4.01
C SER A 67 -15.75 -1.77 -3.04
N ARG A 68 -16.05 -0.93 -2.05
CA ARG A 68 -17.18 -1.13 -1.13
C ARG A 68 -18.52 -0.71 -1.72
N GLU A 69 -18.50 0.21 -2.68
CA GLU A 69 -19.69 0.82 -3.28
C GLU A 69 -19.93 0.33 -4.71
N MET A 70 -18.87 -0.10 -5.39
CA MET A 70 -18.86 -0.45 -6.80
C MET A 70 -18.41 -1.89 -6.99
N ASN A 71 -18.97 -2.56 -8.01
CA ASN A 71 -18.49 -3.90 -8.35
C ASN A 71 -17.01 -3.87 -8.78
N HIS A 72 -16.32 -4.99 -8.61
CA HIS A 72 -14.87 -5.09 -8.86
C HIS A 72 -14.47 -4.70 -10.29
N GLY A 73 -15.32 -4.95 -11.29
CA GLY A 73 -15.06 -4.59 -12.68
C GLY A 73 -14.98 -3.08 -12.90
N LYS A 74 -15.91 -2.31 -12.32
CA LYS A 74 -15.91 -0.84 -12.44
C LYS A 74 -14.73 -0.20 -11.70
N VAL A 75 -14.36 -0.74 -10.55
CA VAL A 75 -13.17 -0.24 -9.81
C VAL A 75 -11.89 -0.53 -10.57
N SER A 76 -11.76 -1.72 -11.16
CA SER A 76 -10.59 -2.07 -11.97
C SER A 76 -10.46 -1.16 -13.20
N ALA A 77 -11.57 -0.90 -13.91
CA ALA A 77 -11.58 0.01 -15.06
C ALA A 77 -11.21 1.45 -14.66
N TRP A 78 -11.74 1.93 -13.53
CA TRP A 78 -11.39 3.24 -12.98
C TRP A 78 -9.91 3.32 -12.58
N LEU A 79 -9.38 2.33 -11.88
CA LEU A 79 -7.99 2.33 -11.45
C LEU A 79 -7.03 2.37 -12.65
N MET A 80 -7.36 1.64 -13.73
CA MET A 80 -6.60 1.68 -14.98
C MET A 80 -6.61 3.06 -15.65
N SER A 81 -7.73 3.80 -15.57
CA SER A 81 -7.76 5.16 -16.11
C SER A 81 -6.86 6.12 -15.32
N GLN A 82 -6.75 5.93 -14.00
CA GLN A 82 -5.84 6.74 -13.18
C GLN A 82 -4.37 6.50 -13.56
N PHE A 83 -3.99 5.25 -13.88
CA PHE A 83 -2.65 4.96 -14.38
C PHE A 83 -2.36 5.56 -15.75
N GLN A 84 -3.37 5.65 -16.63
CA GLN A 84 -3.22 6.27 -17.95
C GLN A 84 -3.07 7.79 -17.84
N SER A 85 -3.84 8.45 -16.97
CA SER A 85 -3.74 9.91 -16.78
C SER A 85 -2.46 10.34 -16.05
N GLY A 86 -1.90 9.50 -15.17
CA GLY A 86 -0.62 9.79 -14.51
C GLY A 86 0.63 9.58 -15.38
N LEU A 87 0.47 9.10 -16.63
CA LEU A 87 1.54 8.91 -17.61
C LEU A 87 1.75 10.13 -18.53
N GLU A 88 0.91 11.17 -18.42
CA GLU A 88 0.89 12.34 -19.29
C GLU A 88 1.55 13.60 -18.70
N ASP A 89 2.12 13.53 -17.49
CA ASP A 89 2.88 14.61 -16.82
C ASP A 89 4.40 14.37 -16.80
#